data_AF-A0A8J4EEI5-F1
#
_entry.id   AF-A0A8J4EEI5-F1
#
_cell.length_a   1.000
_cell.length_b   1.000
_cell.length_c   1.000
_cell.angle_alpha   90.00
_cell.angle_beta   90.00
_cell.angle_gamma   90.00
#
_symmetry.space_group_name_H-M   'P 1'
#
loop_
_entity.id
_entity.type
_entity.pdbx_description
1 polymer ?
#
loop_
_entity_poly.entity_id
_entity_poly.type
_entity_poly.pdbx_seq_one_letter_code
_entity_poly.pdbx_strand_id
1 'polypeptide(L)'
;MNSVAHPCDRAEPFSVAVVDRVRAALAHRALTIDREIGLLLPCNVVVRADGPDVCLVQALDPQTMVEATVRSDLKPVADEAGTRLRKALAGLAA
;
A
#
# COMPACT_ATOMS: atom_id res chain seq x y z
N MET A 1 -5.95 -0.07 7.31
CA MET A 1 -5.90 -1.15 6.30
C MET A 1 -6.90 -0.79 5.20
N ASN A 2 -6.48 -0.71 3.93
CA ASN A 2 -7.34 -0.29 2.82
C ASN A 2 -7.71 -1.50 1.93
N SER A 3 -8.96 -1.63 1.47
CA SER A 3 -9.42 -2.82 0.71
C SER A 3 -10.42 -2.43 -0.39
N VAL A 4 -10.32 -3.09 -1.56
CA VAL A 4 -11.23 -2.90 -2.71
C VAL A 4 -11.42 -4.23 -3.46
N ALA A 5 -12.62 -4.48 -3.99
CA ALA A 5 -12.89 -5.61 -4.87
C ALA A 5 -12.64 -5.21 -6.34
N HIS A 6 -12.04 -6.09 -7.14
CA HIS A 6 -11.69 -5.88 -8.54
C HIS A 6 -11.93 -7.16 -9.39
N PRO A 7 -12.41 -7.07 -10.64
CA PRO A 7 -12.59 -8.23 -11.53
C PRO A 7 -11.28 -8.98 -11.84
N CYS A 8 -11.26 -10.31 -11.90
CA CYS A 8 -10.00 -11.05 -11.96
C CYS A 8 -10.12 -12.36 -12.74
N ASP A 9 -9.53 -12.43 -13.93
CA ASP A 9 -9.54 -13.66 -14.78
C ASP A 9 -8.62 -14.78 -14.26
N ARG A 10 -7.83 -14.56 -13.20
CA ARG A 10 -6.91 -15.57 -12.64
C ARG A 10 -7.37 -16.06 -11.28
N ALA A 11 -7.99 -17.22 -11.28
CA ALA A 11 -8.37 -18.00 -10.10
C ALA A 11 -7.17 -18.68 -9.39
N GLU A 12 -6.01 -18.02 -9.26
CA GLU A 12 -4.95 -18.55 -8.40
C GLU A 12 -5.20 -18.08 -6.96
N PRO A 13 -5.19 -19.00 -5.97
CA PRO A 13 -5.76 -18.74 -4.65
C PRO A 13 -5.02 -17.65 -3.84
N PHE A 14 -3.77 -17.35 -4.19
CA PHE A 14 -2.99 -16.28 -3.56
C PHE A 14 -2.00 -15.65 -4.56
N SER A 15 -2.20 -14.39 -4.93
CA SER A 15 -1.24 -13.61 -5.73
C SER A 15 -0.76 -12.41 -4.93
N VAL A 16 0.36 -12.56 -4.21
CA VAL A 16 0.98 -11.40 -3.54
C VAL A 16 1.72 -10.58 -4.58
N ALA A 17 1.16 -9.42 -4.93
CA ALA A 17 1.79 -8.46 -5.82
C ALA A 17 2.32 -7.28 -5.01
N VAL A 18 3.64 -7.21 -4.82
CA VAL A 18 4.27 -6.00 -4.27
C VAL A 18 4.24 -4.93 -5.36
N VAL A 19 3.25 -4.05 -5.30
CA VAL A 19 3.16 -2.92 -6.22
C VAL A 19 3.92 -1.76 -5.60
N ASP A 20 5.15 -1.53 -6.05
CA ASP A 20 5.90 -0.35 -5.65
C ASP A 20 5.33 0.89 -6.37
N ARG A 21 4.18 1.37 -5.88
CA ARG A 21 3.60 2.66 -6.31
C ARG A 21 4.01 3.80 -5.39
N VAL A 22 4.93 3.56 -4.46
CA VAL A 22 5.63 4.62 -3.77
C VAL A 22 6.79 5.03 -4.68
N ARG A 23 6.78 6.28 -5.18
CA ARG A 23 7.93 6.80 -5.92
C ARG A 23 9.18 6.60 -5.07
N ALA A 24 10.28 6.14 -5.67
CA ALA A 24 11.59 6.05 -5.01
C ALA A 24 11.95 7.32 -4.20
N ALA A 25 11.48 8.50 -4.64
CA ALA A 25 11.62 9.76 -3.92
C ALA A 25 10.93 9.80 -2.53
N LEU A 26 9.76 9.18 -2.37
CA LEU A 26 9.05 9.10 -1.08
C LEU A 26 9.75 8.12 -0.13
N ALA A 27 10.15 6.95 -0.63
CA ALA A 27 10.95 5.99 0.13
C ALA A 27 12.29 6.62 0.58
N HIS A 28 12.97 7.33 -0.31
CA HIS A 28 14.21 8.04 0.00
C HIS A 28 14.02 9.14 1.06
N ARG A 29 12.93 9.91 0.97
CA ARG A 29 12.58 10.92 1.99
C ARG A 29 12.30 10.27 3.35
N ALA A 30 11.55 9.17 3.39
CA ALA A 30 11.28 8.44 4.62
C ALA A 30 12.57 7.91 5.25
N LEU A 31 13.44 7.25 4.45
CA LEU A 31 14.73 6.72 4.89
C LEU A 31 15.71 7.79 5.38
N THR A 32 15.57 9.02 4.89
CA THR A 32 16.37 10.17 5.34
C THR A 32 15.95 10.65 6.73
N ILE A 33 14.65 10.53 7.04
CA ILE A 33 14.07 10.92 8.33
C ILE A 33 14.31 9.81 9.37
N ASP A 34 14.06 8.57 8.99
CA ASP A 34 14.22 7.40 9.83
C ASP A 34 14.69 6.21 8.99
N ARG A 35 15.86 5.66 9.30
CA ARG A 35 16.38 4.50 8.57
C ARG A 35 15.66 3.20 8.93
N GLU A 36 15.10 3.09 10.14
CA GLU A 36 14.37 1.89 10.56
C GLU A 36 13.04 1.74 9.82
N ILE A 37 12.48 2.84 9.27
CA ILE A 37 11.29 2.78 8.41
C ILE A 37 11.50 1.92 7.17
N GLY A 38 12.75 1.67 6.77
CA GLY A 38 13.11 0.78 5.68
C GLY A 38 12.61 -0.66 5.88
N LEU A 39 12.39 -1.09 7.12
CA LEU A 39 11.81 -2.40 7.44
C LEU A 39 10.33 -2.51 7.07
N LEU A 40 9.65 -1.37 6.97
CA LEU A 40 8.24 -1.29 6.62
C LEU A 40 8.04 -0.96 5.13
N LEU A 41 9.12 -0.77 4.37
CA LEU A 41 9.10 -0.56 2.93
C LEU A 41 9.36 -1.88 2.19
N PRO A 42 8.77 -2.10 1.00
CA PRO A 42 7.83 -1.22 0.29
C PRO A 42 6.39 -1.28 0.86
N CYS A 43 5.50 -0.40 0.40
CA CYS A 43 4.07 -0.51 0.72
C CYS A 43 3.51 -1.81 0.15
N ASN A 44 3.27 -2.78 1.03
CA ASN A 44 2.76 -4.09 0.63
C ASN A 44 1.31 -4.01 0.15
N VAL A 45 1.06 -4.63 -1.01
CA VAL A 45 -0.27 -4.86 -1.58
C VAL A 45 -0.47 -6.36 -1.72
N VAL A 46 -1.64 -6.85 -1.36
CA VAL A 46 -2.02 -8.26 -1.44
C VAL A 46 -3.25 -8.37 -2.31
N VAL A 47 -3.22 -9.27 -3.30
CA VAL A 47 -4.36 -9.59 -4.15
C VAL A 47 -4.72 -11.05 -3.93
N ARG A 48 -5.97 -11.32 -3.56
CA ARG A 48 -6.46 -12.70 -3.42
C ARG A 48 -7.79 -12.87 -4.12
N ALA A 49 -8.11 -14.08 -4.55
CA ALA A 49 -9.44 -14.40 -5.03
C ALA A 49 -10.46 -14.31 -3.87
N ASP A 50 -11.65 -13.81 -4.17
CA ASP A 50 -12.81 -13.69 -3.26
C ASP A 50 -14.11 -14.10 -3.99
N GLY A 51 -14.06 -15.28 -4.62
CA GLY A 51 -15.15 -15.84 -5.44
C GLY A 51 -14.78 -15.96 -6.92
N PRO A 52 -15.72 -16.45 -7.76
CA PRO A 52 -15.53 -16.51 -9.21
C PRO A 52 -15.34 -15.10 -9.76
N ASP A 53 -14.25 -14.88 -10.49
CA ASP A 53 -13.94 -13.63 -11.18
C ASP A 53 -13.78 -12.39 -10.28
N VAL A 54 -13.69 -12.56 -8.96
CA VAL A 54 -13.51 -11.48 -7.99
C VAL A 54 -12.16 -11.62 -7.29
N CYS A 55 -11.37 -10.55 -7.29
CA CYS A 55 -10.18 -10.42 -6.47
C CYS A 55 -10.37 -9.32 -5.41
N LEU A 56 -10.05 -9.62 -4.16
CA LEU A 56 -9.87 -8.62 -3.12
C LEU A 56 -8.43 -8.10 -3.15
N VAL A 57 -8.30 -6.79 -3.35
CA VAL A 57 -7.04 -6.05 -3.27
C VAL A 57 -6.97 -5.36 -1.92
N GLN A 58 -5.92 -5.63 -1.16
CA GLN A 58 -5.66 -5.03 0.14
C GLN A 58 -4.31 -4.36 0.17
N ALA A 59 -4.21 -3.21 0.83
CA ALA A 59 -2.97 -2.48 0.96
C ALA A 59 -2.75 -2.02 2.40
N LEU A 60 -1.49 -2.08 2.83
CA LEU A 60 -1.06 -1.51 4.09
C LEU A 60 -1.22 0.01 4.05
N ASP A 61 -1.79 0.60 5.09
CA ASP A 61 -1.98 2.04 5.18
C ASP A 61 -0.71 2.72 5.69
N PRO A 62 -0.10 3.65 4.92
CA PRO A 62 1.06 4.41 5.37
C PRO A 62 0.84 5.18 6.66
N GLN A 63 -0.40 5.59 6.96
CA GLN A 63 -0.71 6.26 8.23
C GLN A 63 -0.59 5.31 9.41
N THR A 64 -1.11 4.09 9.29
CA THR A 64 -0.99 3.07 10.34
C THR A 64 0.48 2.71 10.61
N MET A 65 1.33 2.74 9.57
CA MET A 65 2.77 2.52 9.73
C MET A 65 3.45 3.65 10.50
N VAL A 66 3.06 4.90 10.24
CA VAL A 66 3.61 6.07 10.96
C VAL A 66 3.02 6.21 12.36
N GLU A 67 1.78 5.81 12.61
CA GLU A 67 1.23 5.77 13.97
C GLU A 67 1.98 4.75 14.85
N ALA A 68 2.50 3.68 14.24
CA ALA A 68 3.33 2.69 14.92
C ALA A 68 4.77 3.18 15.18
N THR A 69 5.24 4.20 14.46
CA THR A 69 6.54 4.84 14.72
C THR A 69 6.31 6.12 15.52
N VAL A 70 7.05 6.38 16.61
CA VAL A 70 6.79 7.54 17.50
C VAL A 70 7.26 8.87 16.86
N ARG A 71 7.15 8.99 15.53
CA ARG A 71 7.86 9.91 14.64
C ARG A 71 6.87 10.72 13.81
N SER A 72 6.40 11.82 14.40
CA SER A 72 5.43 12.75 13.78
C SER A 72 5.97 13.46 12.54
N ASP A 73 7.29 13.52 12.37
CA ASP A 73 7.99 14.06 11.20
C ASP A 73 7.79 13.22 9.92
N LEU A 74 7.39 11.96 10.05
CA LEU A 74 7.02 11.11 8.91
C LEU A 74 5.59 11.33 8.40
N LYS A 75 4.74 12.04 9.17
CA LYS A 75 3.33 12.25 8.84
C LYS A 75 3.10 12.87 7.45
N PRO A 76 3.85 13.91 7.00
CA PRO A 76 3.66 14.46 5.66
C PRO A 76 3.98 13.47 4.54
N VAL A 77 4.95 12.56 4.76
CA VAL A 77 5.31 11.51 3.80
C VAL A 77 4.20 10.46 3.74
N ALA A 78 3.67 10.06 4.88
CA ALA A 78 2.53 9.14 4.95
C ALA A 78 1.24 9.73 4.39
N ASP A 79 0.98 11.03 4.55
CA ASP A 79 -0.21 11.71 4.01
C ASP A 79 -0.19 11.67 2.47
N GLU A 80 0.99 11.95 1.89
CA GLU A 80 1.21 11.89 0.45
C GLU A 80 1.10 10.45 -0.07
N ALA A 81 1.73 9.48 0.60
CA ALA A 81 1.67 8.07 0.24
C ALA A 81 0.23 7.53 0.31
N GLY A 82 -0.51 7.84 1.39
CA GLY A 82 -1.89 7.41 1.59
C GLY A 82 -2.84 7.98 0.53
N THR A 83 -2.67 9.25 0.15
CA THR A 83 -3.47 9.88 -0.92
C THR A 83 -3.26 9.19 -2.26
N ARG A 84 -2.00 8.88 -2.61
CA ARG A 84 -1.66 8.16 -3.84
C ARG A 84 -2.20 6.73 -3.83
N LEU A 85 -2.09 6.04 -2.69
CA LEU A 85 -2.60 4.68 -2.52
C LEU A 85 -4.11 4.64 -2.73
N ARG A 86 -4.86 5.52 -2.05
CA ARG A 86 -6.32 5.62 -2.23
C ARG A 86 -6.72 5.92 -3.67
N LYS A 87 -5.99 6.81 -4.36
CA LYS A 87 -6.23 7.09 -5.78
C LYS A 87 -5.98 5.86 -6.67
N ALA A 88 -4.95 5.07 -6.36
CA ALA A 88 -4.68 3.83 -7.08
C ALA A 88 -5.77 2.79 -6.87
N LEU A 89 -6.22 2.59 -5.61
CA LEU A 89 -7.33 1.68 -5.29
C LEU A 89 -8.65 2.13 -5.91
N ALA A 90 -8.94 3.44 -5.93
CA ALA A 90 -10.13 3.97 -6.60
C ALA A 90 -10.13 3.71 -8.11
N GLY A 91 -8.97 3.74 -8.77
CA GLY A 91 -8.84 3.38 -10.18
C GLY A 91 -9.01 1.90 -10.48
N LEU A 92 -9.00 1.03 -9.45
CA LEU A 92 -9.30 -0.40 -9.55
C LEU A 92 -10.79 -0.69 -9.32
N ALA A 93 -11.54 0.24 -8.72
CA ALA A 93 -12.97 0.08 -8.50
C ALA A 93 -13.83 0.49 -9.71
N ALA A 94 -13.20 0.96 -10.79
CA ALA A 94 -13.85 1.62 -11.94
C ALA A 94 -13.91 0.72 -13.17
#